data_AF-A0A533VLS2-F1
#
_entry.id   AF-A0A533VLS2-F1
#
_cell.length_a   1.000
_cell.length_b   1.000
_cell.length_c   1.000
_cell.angle_alpha   90.00
_cell.angle_beta   90.00
_cell.angle_gamma   90.00
#
_symmetry.space_group_name_H-M   'P 1'
#
loop_
_entity.id
_entity.type
_entity.pdbx_description
1 polymer ?
#
loop_
_entity_poly.entity_id
_entity_poly.type
_entity_poly.pdbx_seq_one_letter_code
_entity_poly.pdbx_strand_id
1 'polypeptide(L)'
;MGSAFAGVKAGILAGMVYAGSIGLFNVLLLYTLKGDVLQFLSANLPSACGGVAGGSLPTPEECFSSVVLVYIPYFTFLGFVISLVFAAAYGILYEHLPGHSQRVKAASIALLLLIALLYLGLAGLSFEYTARILISFFDLAATAAYAVILGGLYRRYTRSVEFVSQD
;
A
#
# COMPACT_ATOMS: atom_id res chain seq x y z
N MET A 1 19.42 12.74 -15.96
CA MET A 1 18.00 12.73 -16.31
C MET A 1 17.30 11.63 -15.53
N GLY A 2 16.22 11.98 -14.84
CA GLY A 2 15.34 10.99 -14.21
C GLY A 2 14.69 10.07 -15.25
N SER A 3 14.55 8.78 -14.93
CA SER A 3 13.91 7.79 -15.81
C SER A 3 12.65 7.23 -15.17
N ALA A 4 11.51 7.41 -15.85
CA ALA A 4 10.24 6.79 -15.49
C ALA A 4 10.35 5.26 -15.44
N PHE A 5 11.05 4.67 -16.41
CA PHE A 5 11.24 3.21 -16.50
C PHE A 5 12.05 2.66 -15.33
N ALA A 6 13.12 3.35 -14.92
CA ALA A 6 13.87 2.98 -13.71
C ALA A 6 13.01 3.14 -12.45
N GLY A 7 12.16 4.17 -12.41
CA GLY A 7 11.16 4.40 -11.37
C GLY A 7 10.17 3.24 -11.24
N VAL A 8 9.53 2.84 -12.34
CA VAL A 8 8.59 1.71 -12.39
C VAL A 8 9.29 0.41 -12.01
N LYS A 9 10.49 0.13 -12.53
CA LYS A 9 11.23 -1.10 -12.21
C LYS A 9 11.57 -1.21 -10.71
N ALA A 10 11.95 -0.09 -10.08
CA ALA A 10 12.15 -0.01 -8.63
C ALA A 10 10.80 -0.11 -7.88
N GLY A 11 9.78 0.51 -8.44
CA GLY A 11 8.41 0.53 -7.93
C GLY A 11 7.73 -0.83 -7.88
N ILE A 12 8.00 -1.73 -8.83
CA ILE A 12 7.43 -3.08 -8.83
C ILE A 12 7.82 -3.81 -7.55
N LEU A 13 9.12 -3.88 -7.21
CA LEU A 13 9.55 -4.59 -6.02
C LEU A 13 9.13 -3.86 -4.74
N ALA A 14 9.29 -2.53 -4.70
CA ALA A 14 8.88 -1.73 -3.55
C ALA A 14 7.38 -1.84 -3.29
N GLY A 15 6.57 -1.76 -4.35
CA GLY A 15 5.12 -1.87 -4.34
C GLY A 15 4.65 -3.27 -3.96
N MET A 16 5.30 -4.34 -4.46
CA MET A 16 5.00 -5.71 -4.06
C MET A 16 5.22 -5.93 -2.56
N VAL A 17 6.36 -5.45 -2.03
CA VAL A 17 6.65 -5.54 -0.60
C VAL A 17 5.64 -4.73 0.20
N TYR A 18 5.35 -3.50 -0.24
CA TYR A 18 4.40 -2.62 0.45
C TYR A 18 2.98 -3.19 0.46
N ALA A 19 2.40 -3.45 -0.71
CA ALA A 19 1.05 -3.98 -0.84
C ALA A 19 0.92 -5.38 -0.20
N GLY A 20 1.89 -6.26 -0.44
CA GLY A 20 1.91 -7.58 0.18
C GLY A 20 1.95 -7.52 1.71
N SER A 21 2.73 -6.60 2.27
CA SER A 21 2.78 -6.39 3.72
C SER A 21 1.44 -5.87 4.27
N ILE A 22 0.80 -4.92 3.59
CA ILE A 22 -0.53 -4.39 3.96
C ILE A 22 -1.57 -5.51 3.92
N GLY A 23 -1.61 -6.29 2.84
CA GLY A 23 -2.55 -7.40 2.69
C GLY A 23 -2.38 -8.43 3.81
N LEU A 24 -1.14 -8.85 4.07
CA LEU A 24 -0.84 -9.79 5.15
C LEU A 24 -1.23 -9.22 6.53
N PHE A 25 -0.92 -7.96 6.78
CA PHE A 25 -1.24 -7.31 8.05
C PHE A 25 -2.75 -7.18 8.28
N ASN A 26 -3.53 -6.83 7.25
CA ASN A 26 -4.99 -6.79 7.34
C ASN A 26 -5.59 -8.17 7.58
N VAL A 27 -5.05 -9.24 6.97
CA VAL A 27 -5.46 -10.62 7.27
C VAL A 27 -5.15 -10.96 8.72
N LEU A 28 -3.93 -10.68 9.20
CA LEU A 28 -3.53 -10.94 10.59
C LEU A 28 -4.42 -10.19 11.58
N LEU A 29 -4.70 -8.90 11.34
CA LEU A 29 -5.61 -8.11 12.17
C LEU A 29 -6.99 -8.75 12.24
N LEU A 30 -7.55 -9.17 11.09
CA LEU A 30 -8.85 -9.82 11.01
C LEU A 30 -8.88 -11.15 11.80
N TYR A 31 -7.79 -11.93 11.78
CA TYR A 31 -7.69 -13.15 12.60
C TYR A 31 -7.56 -12.85 14.09
N THR A 32 -6.82 -11.80 14.47
CA THR A 32 -6.58 -11.45 15.88
C THR A 32 -7.76 -10.75 16.56
N LEU A 33 -8.56 -9.99 15.81
CA LEU A 33 -9.68 -9.16 16.31
C LEU A 33 -11.04 -9.61 15.74
N LYS A 34 -11.16 -10.89 15.38
CA LYS A 34 -12.27 -11.45 14.59
C LYS A 34 -13.66 -11.07 15.09
N GLY A 35 -13.89 -11.02 16.41
CA GLY A 35 -15.19 -10.69 17.00
C GLY A 35 -15.63 -9.26 16.68
N ASP A 36 -14.81 -8.29 17.07
CA ASP A 36 -15.12 -6.86 16.93
C ASP A 36 -15.11 -6.41 15.46
N VAL A 37 -14.23 -7.00 14.64
CA VAL A 37 -14.12 -6.68 13.22
C VAL A 37 -15.32 -7.14 12.41
N LEU A 38 -15.78 -8.38 12.64
CA LEU A 38 -16.93 -8.92 11.90
C LEU A 38 -18.23 -8.23 12.31
N GLN A 39 -18.38 -7.87 13.59
CA GLN A 39 -19.51 -7.08 14.06
C GLN A 39 -19.49 -5.67 13.45
N PHE A 40 -18.33 -5.01 13.40
CA PHE A 40 -18.21 -3.71 12.75
C PHE A 40 -18.48 -3.76 11.24
N LEU A 41 -17.89 -4.73 10.53
CA LEU A 41 -18.03 -4.87 9.08
C LEU A 41 -19.47 -5.18 8.68
N SER A 42 -20.15 -6.08 9.39
CA SER A 42 -21.56 -6.39 9.12
C SER A 42 -22.48 -5.19 9.37
N ALA A 43 -22.19 -4.36 10.36
CA ALA A 43 -22.99 -3.19 10.70
C ALA A 43 -22.72 -1.94 9.83
N ASN A 44 -21.47 -1.71 9.42
CA ASN A 44 -21.04 -0.46 8.78
C ASN A 44 -20.61 -0.62 7.32
N LEU A 45 -20.13 -1.80 6.91
CA LEU A 45 -19.68 -2.10 5.55
C LEU A 45 -20.29 -3.43 5.03
N PRO A 46 -21.63 -3.55 4.95
CA PRO A 46 -22.28 -4.77 4.47
C PRO A 46 -21.90 -5.14 3.03
N SER A 47 -21.46 -4.17 2.22
CA SER A 47 -20.91 -4.39 0.88
C SER A 47 -19.59 -5.18 0.87
N ALA A 48 -18.76 -5.06 1.92
CA ALA A 48 -17.53 -5.84 2.07
C ALA A 48 -17.83 -7.32 2.42
N CYS A 49 -18.94 -7.55 3.12
CA CYS A 49 -19.42 -8.88 3.48
C CYS A 49 -20.14 -9.62 2.33
N GLY A 50 -20.15 -9.06 1.10
CA GLY A 50 -20.83 -9.70 -0.04
C GLY A 50 -22.35 -9.57 -0.03
N GLY A 51 -22.90 -8.59 0.71
CA GLY A 51 -24.34 -8.36 0.84
C GLY A 51 -25.00 -8.15 -0.53
N VAL A 52 -25.80 -9.12 -0.96
CA VAL A 52 -26.64 -9.03 -2.15
C VAL A 52 -27.76 -8.04 -1.86
N ALA A 53 -28.05 -7.16 -2.82
CA ALA A 53 -29.27 -6.36 -2.81
C ALA A 53 -30.49 -7.30 -2.77
N GLY A 54 -31.07 -7.54 -1.58
CA GLY A 54 -32.22 -8.46 -1.49
C GLY A 54 -32.54 -9.20 -0.19
N GLY A 55 -32.04 -8.81 0.99
CA GLY A 55 -32.83 -9.02 2.22
C GLY A 55 -32.38 -10.04 3.27
N SER A 56 -31.11 -10.42 3.36
CA SER A 56 -30.58 -11.00 4.61
C SER A 56 -29.17 -10.49 4.91
N LEU A 57 -28.91 -10.18 6.19
CA LEU A 57 -27.57 -9.82 6.66
C LEU A 57 -26.68 -11.07 6.55
N PRO A 58 -25.50 -10.98 5.89
CA PRO A 58 -24.60 -12.12 5.75
C PRO A 58 -24.17 -12.63 7.12
N THR A 59 -24.03 -13.95 7.25
CA THR A 59 -23.50 -14.54 8.48
C THR A 59 -22.07 -14.06 8.74
N PRO A 60 -21.59 -14.05 10.00
CA PRO A 60 -20.22 -13.64 10.31
C PRO A 60 -19.16 -14.46 9.56
N GLU A 61 -19.43 -15.73 9.28
CA GLU A 61 -18.54 -16.63 8.53
C GLU A 61 -18.50 -16.30 7.04
N GLU A 62 -19.65 -16.00 6.42
CA GLU A 62 -19.73 -15.52 5.05
C GLU A 62 -19.04 -14.16 4.89
N CYS A 63 -19.25 -13.25 5.85
CA CYS A 63 -18.56 -11.96 5.85
C CYS A 63 -17.04 -12.14 5.97
N PHE A 64 -16.57 -12.99 6.89
CA PHE A 64 -15.14 -13.27 7.04
C PHE A 64 -14.53 -13.82 5.74
N SER A 65 -15.19 -14.81 5.13
CA SER A 65 -14.75 -15.41 3.87
C SER A 65 -14.69 -14.39 2.74
N SER A 66 -15.73 -13.58 2.56
CA SER A 66 -15.78 -12.50 1.55
C SER A 66 -14.67 -11.47 1.77
N VAL A 67 -14.45 -11.06 3.02
CA VAL A 67 -13.44 -10.06 3.35
C VAL A 67 -12.03 -10.57 3.06
N VAL A 68 -11.72 -11.81 3.44
CA VAL A 68 -10.41 -12.43 3.20
C VAL A 68 -10.15 -12.72 1.72
N LEU A 69 -11.15 -13.26 1.01
CA LEU A 69 -10.95 -13.76 -0.36
C LEU A 69 -11.15 -12.68 -1.43
N VAL A 70 -11.93 -11.65 -1.15
CA VAL A 70 -12.32 -10.65 -2.17
C VAL A 70 -11.87 -9.26 -1.74
N TYR A 71 -12.30 -8.79 -0.56
CA TYR A 71 -12.08 -7.40 -0.16
C TYR A 71 -10.59 -7.09 0.05
N ILE A 72 -9.89 -7.86 0.89
CA ILE A 72 -8.46 -7.61 1.18
C ILE A 72 -7.61 -7.73 -0.11
N PRO A 73 -7.74 -8.76 -0.96
CA PRO A 73 -6.99 -8.84 -2.21
C PRO A 73 -7.28 -7.69 -3.18
N TYR A 74 -8.54 -7.27 -3.30
CA TYR A 74 -8.93 -6.13 -4.15
C TYR A 74 -8.27 -4.82 -3.68
N PHE A 75 -8.36 -4.53 -2.38
CA PHE A 75 -7.72 -3.34 -1.79
C PHE A 75 -6.21 -3.38 -1.91
N THR A 76 -5.60 -4.55 -1.68
CA THR A 76 -4.16 -4.77 -1.83
C THR A 76 -3.71 -4.50 -3.27
N PHE A 77 -4.49 -4.96 -4.25
CA PHE A 77 -4.21 -4.72 -5.67
C PHE A 77 -4.31 -3.24 -6.03
N LEU A 78 -5.34 -2.53 -5.56
CA LEU A 78 -5.44 -1.07 -5.76
C LEU A 78 -4.27 -0.31 -5.13
N GLY A 79 -3.89 -0.67 -3.90
CA GLY A 79 -2.73 -0.11 -3.22
C GLY A 79 -1.43 -0.33 -4.02
N PHE A 80 -1.25 -1.53 -4.59
CA PHE A 80 -0.13 -1.82 -5.48
C PHE A 80 -0.13 -0.91 -6.72
N VAL A 81 -1.26 -0.79 -7.43
CA VAL A 81 -1.38 0.06 -8.62
C VAL A 81 -1.05 1.53 -8.31
N ILE A 82 -1.57 2.07 -7.21
CA ILE A 82 -1.28 3.43 -6.78
C ILE A 82 0.21 3.58 -6.45
N SER A 83 0.81 2.62 -5.74
CA SER A 83 2.24 2.64 -5.44
C SER A 83 3.10 2.71 -6.71
N LEU A 84 2.71 2.02 -7.79
CA LEU A 84 3.39 2.09 -9.08
C LEU A 84 3.29 3.47 -9.72
N VAL A 85 2.13 4.13 -9.65
CA VAL A 85 1.94 5.50 -10.15
C VAL A 85 2.89 6.45 -9.44
N PHE A 86 2.98 6.34 -8.11
CA PHE A 86 3.91 7.15 -7.31
C PHE A 86 5.38 6.81 -7.59
N ALA A 87 5.72 5.54 -7.84
CA ALA A 87 7.07 5.15 -8.25
C ALA A 87 7.47 5.69 -9.64
N ALA A 88 6.53 5.71 -10.58
CA ALA A 88 6.73 6.35 -11.88
C ALA A 88 6.94 7.86 -11.73
N ALA A 89 6.10 8.52 -10.93
CA ALA A 89 6.23 9.94 -10.60
C ALA A 89 7.57 10.26 -9.93
N TYR A 90 8.02 9.42 -9.00
CA TYR A 90 9.36 9.51 -8.40
C TYR A 90 10.46 9.47 -9.47
N GLY A 91 10.36 8.53 -10.43
CA GLY A 91 11.35 8.39 -11.50
C GLY A 91 11.42 9.60 -12.43
N ILE A 92 10.27 10.20 -12.77
CA ILE A 92 10.16 11.38 -13.63
C ILE A 92 10.63 12.64 -12.91
N LEU A 93 10.14 12.86 -11.69
CA LEU A 93 10.37 14.06 -10.91
C LEU A 93 11.66 14.01 -10.08
N TYR A 94 12.44 12.94 -10.19
CA TYR A 94 13.60 12.67 -9.35
C TYR A 94 14.55 13.86 -9.17
N GLU A 95 14.82 14.61 -10.25
CA GLU A 95 15.72 15.78 -10.21
C GLU A 95 15.09 16.98 -9.50
N HIS A 96 13.77 17.12 -9.55
CA HIS A 96 12.99 18.20 -8.94
C HIS A 96 12.63 17.94 -7.47
N LEU A 97 12.75 16.69 -7.01
CA LEU A 97 12.45 16.33 -5.63
C LEU A 97 13.48 16.93 -4.66
N PRO A 98 13.04 17.51 -3.53
CA PRO A 98 13.92 18.11 -2.55
C PRO A 98 14.77 17.06 -1.82
N GLY A 99 16.01 17.42 -1.51
CA GLY A 99 16.93 16.60 -0.70
C GLY A 99 18.18 16.13 -1.45
N HIS A 100 19.30 16.06 -0.73
CA HIS A 100 20.59 15.64 -1.28
C HIS A 100 20.71 14.12 -1.49
N SER A 101 19.97 13.33 -0.71
CA SER A 101 20.03 11.87 -0.75
C SER A 101 18.81 11.27 -1.43
N GLN A 102 19.03 10.22 -2.23
CA GLN A 102 17.98 9.42 -2.87
C GLN A 102 16.94 8.90 -1.89
N ARG A 103 17.36 8.55 -0.67
CA ARG A 103 16.43 8.07 0.36
C ARG A 103 15.49 9.18 0.84
N VAL A 104 15.98 10.42 0.91
CA VAL A 104 15.18 11.59 1.30
C VAL A 104 14.16 11.92 0.20
N LYS A 105 14.59 11.89 -1.06
CA LYS A 105 13.68 12.07 -2.22
C LYS A 105 12.62 10.97 -2.30
N ALA A 106 13.01 9.72 -2.03
CA ALA A 106 12.06 8.61 -2.00
C ALA A 106 11.09 8.72 -0.82
N ALA A 107 11.55 9.21 0.33
CA ALA A 107 10.71 9.45 1.50
C ALA A 107 9.63 10.51 1.24
N SER A 108 9.91 11.58 0.49
CA SER A 108 8.87 12.56 0.14
C SER A 108 7.78 11.96 -0.74
N ILE A 109 8.13 11.11 -1.70
CA ILE A 109 7.13 10.41 -2.52
C ILE A 109 6.38 9.35 -1.71
N ALA A 110 7.06 8.61 -0.85
CA ALA A 110 6.43 7.63 0.02
C ALA A 110 5.42 8.28 0.98
N LEU A 111 5.73 9.47 1.51
CA LEU A 111 4.80 10.23 2.33
C LEU A 111 3.56 10.66 1.53
N LEU A 112 3.74 11.11 0.29
CA LEU A 112 2.61 11.45 -0.59
C LEU A 112 1.77 10.22 -0.93
N LEU A 113 2.40 9.06 -1.15
CA LEU A 113 1.71 7.78 -1.31
C LEU A 113 0.88 7.46 -0.08
N LEU A 114 1.44 7.57 1.12
CA LEU A 114 0.72 7.31 2.38
C LEU A 114 -0.50 8.24 2.52
N ILE A 115 -0.33 9.54 2.27
CA ILE A 115 -1.44 10.51 2.31
C ILE A 115 -2.53 10.14 1.30
N ALA A 116 -2.15 9.74 0.09
CA ALA A 116 -3.11 9.32 -0.94
C ALA A 116 -3.88 8.06 -0.53
N LEU A 117 -3.21 7.06 0.05
CA LEU A 117 -3.85 5.83 0.52
C LEU A 117 -4.77 6.07 1.70
N LEU A 118 -4.39 6.95 2.64
CA LEU A 118 -5.26 7.37 3.74
C LEU A 118 -6.52 8.08 3.21
N TYR A 119 -6.36 9.00 2.26
CA TYR A 119 -7.49 9.73 1.67
C TYR A 119 -8.44 8.82 0.90
N LEU A 120 -7.91 7.81 0.20
CA LEU A 120 -8.69 6.83 -0.56
C LEU A 120 -9.29 5.71 0.32
N GLY A 121 -9.01 5.70 1.62
CA GLY A 121 -9.45 4.64 2.53
C GLY A 121 -8.78 3.29 2.26
N LEU A 122 -7.60 3.29 1.64
CA LEU A 122 -6.84 2.09 1.26
C LEU A 122 -5.76 1.71 2.28
N ALA A 123 -5.60 2.50 3.35
CA ALA A 123 -4.61 2.28 4.41
C ALA A 123 -4.97 1.11 5.35
N GLY A 124 -6.21 0.64 5.34
CA GLY A 124 -6.62 -0.57 6.08
C GLY A 124 -7.96 -0.44 6.79
N LEU A 125 -8.40 -1.55 7.39
CA LEU A 125 -9.68 -1.64 8.11
C LEU A 125 -9.59 -0.96 9.48
N SER A 126 -10.07 0.28 9.62
CA SER A 126 -10.05 1.00 10.89
C SER A 126 -11.42 0.94 11.59
N PHE A 127 -11.53 0.17 12.68
CA PHE A 127 -12.82 -0.08 13.37
C PHE A 127 -12.77 0.25 14.87
N GLU A 128 -11.59 0.17 15.50
CA GLU A 128 -11.39 0.50 16.92
C GLU A 128 -10.11 1.33 17.17
N TYR A 129 -10.01 1.97 18.34
CA TYR A 129 -8.82 2.75 18.73
C TYR A 129 -7.53 1.93 18.66
N THR A 130 -7.54 0.69 19.17
CA THR A 130 -6.38 -0.22 19.14
C THR A 130 -6.00 -0.58 17.72
N ALA A 131 -6.98 -0.94 16.89
CA ALA A 131 -6.75 -1.25 15.47
C ALA A 131 -6.24 -0.04 14.70
N ARG A 132 -6.77 1.16 14.95
CA ARG A 132 -6.28 2.41 14.35
C ARG A 132 -4.82 2.67 14.69
N ILE A 133 -4.44 2.49 15.96
CA ILE A 133 -3.05 2.70 16.39
C ILE A 133 -2.15 1.68 15.69
N LEU A 134 -2.51 0.40 15.69
CA LEU A 134 -1.74 -0.67 15.04
C LEU A 134 -1.56 -0.42 13.54
N ILE A 135 -2.64 -0.06 12.84
CA ILE A 135 -2.60 0.28 11.41
C ILE A 135 -1.74 1.51 11.16
N SER A 136 -1.89 2.57 11.95
CA SER A 136 -1.09 3.79 11.76
C SER A 136 0.41 3.55 11.94
N PHE A 137 0.79 2.76 12.96
CA PHE A 137 2.19 2.38 13.17
C PHE A 137 2.71 1.49 12.04
N PHE A 138 1.89 0.54 11.60
CA PHE A 138 2.24 -0.35 10.49
C PHE A 138 2.42 0.44 9.19
N ASP A 139 1.51 1.35 8.87
CA ASP A 139 1.55 2.17 7.66
C ASP A 139 2.79 3.05 7.62
N LEU A 140 3.16 3.67 8.73
CA LEU A 140 4.40 4.45 8.85
C LEU A 140 5.63 3.56 8.60
N ALA A 141 5.68 2.37 9.21
CA ALA A 141 6.78 1.43 9.02
C ALA A 141 6.87 0.90 7.58
N ALA A 142 5.73 0.51 7.00
CA ALA A 142 5.63 0.03 5.62
C ALA A 142 6.02 1.15 4.63
N THR A 143 5.62 2.39 4.88
CA THR A 143 5.96 3.56 4.06
C THR A 143 7.46 3.86 4.12
N ALA A 144 8.06 3.77 5.31
CA ALA A 144 9.50 3.90 5.47
C ALA A 144 10.26 2.79 4.72
N ALA A 145 9.80 1.55 4.82
CA ALA A 145 10.38 0.43 4.08
C ALA A 145 10.26 0.63 2.56
N TYR A 146 9.10 1.06 2.07
CA TYR A 146 8.87 1.41 0.68
C TYR A 146 9.85 2.49 0.19
N ALA A 147 10.03 3.58 0.95
CA ALA A 147 10.97 4.65 0.61
C ALA A 147 12.42 4.13 0.49
N VAL A 148 12.85 3.29 1.43
CA VAL A 148 14.20 2.71 1.45
C VAL A 148 14.42 1.80 0.24
N ILE A 149 13.45 0.93 -0.07
CA ILE A 149 13.53 -0.01 -1.19
C ILE A 149 13.52 0.77 -2.52
N LEU A 150 12.57 1.69 -2.70
CA LEU A 150 12.43 2.49 -3.92
C LEU A 150 13.70 3.30 -4.18
N GLY A 151 14.17 4.07 -3.20
CA GLY A 151 15.39 4.88 -3.33
C GLY A 151 16.64 4.05 -3.57
N GLY A 152 16.76 2.89 -2.90
CA GLY A 152 17.88 1.98 -3.05
C GLY A 152 17.93 1.30 -4.42
N LEU A 153 16.80 0.83 -4.93
CA LEU A 153 16.72 0.17 -6.24
C LEU A 153 16.84 1.17 -7.39
N TYR A 154 16.21 2.34 -7.27
CA TYR A 154 16.31 3.38 -8.29
C TYR A 154 17.77 3.78 -8.51
N ARG A 155 18.55 3.94 -7.43
CA ARG A 155 20.01 4.17 -7.49
C ARG A 155 20.73 3.12 -8.32
N ARG A 156 20.41 1.85 -8.09
CA ARG A 156 21.06 0.72 -8.79
C ARG A 156 20.76 0.77 -10.28
N TYR A 157 19.50 1.05 -10.64
CA TYR A 157 19.07 1.09 -12.03
C TYR A 157 19.54 2.32 -12.80
N THR A 158 19.73 3.46 -12.14
CA THR A 158 20.28 4.66 -12.81
C THR A 158 21.80 4.61 -12.93
N ARG A 159 22.53 4.11 -11.93
CA ARG A 159 23.98 3.89 -12.04
C ARG A 159 24.34 2.93 -13.17
N SER A 160 23.58 1.85 -13.37
CA SER A 160 23.87 0.91 -14.47
C SER A 160 23.72 1.53 -15.85
N VAL A 161 22.88 2.56 -16.00
CA VAL A 161 22.68 3.26 -17.28
C VAL A 161 23.82 4.24 -17.56
N GLU A 162 24.36 4.89 -16.52
CA GLU A 162 25.52 5.79 -16.67
C GLU A 162 26.78 5.08 -17.22
N PHE A 163 26.96 3.79 -16.93
CA PHE A 163 28.10 3.01 -17.45
C PHE A 163 27.89 2.46 -18.86
N VAL A 164 26.64 2.34 -19.34
CA VAL A 164 26.32 1.75 -20.66
C VAL A 164 26.21 2.83 -21.75
N SER A 165 25.99 4.10 -21.39
CA SER A 165 25.91 5.19 -22.36
C SER A 165 27.26 5.83 -22.72
N GLN A 166 28.38 5.18 -22.44
CA GLN A 166 29.73 5.70 -22.72
C GLN A 166 30.48 4.99 -23.85
N ASP A 167 29.82 4.12 -24.62
CA ASP A 167 30.40 3.47 -25.81
C ASP A 167 29.87 4.08 -27.13
#